data_AF-A0A7Z9G109-F1
#
_entry.id   AF-A0A7Z9G109-F1
#
_cell.length_a   1.000
_cell.length_b   1.000
_cell.length_c   1.000
_cell.angle_alpha   90.00
_cell.angle_beta   90.00
_cell.angle_gamma   90.00
#
_symmetry.space_group_name_H-M   'P 1'
#
loop_
_entity.id
_entity.type
_entity.pdbx_description
1 polymer ?
#
loop_
_entity_poly.entity_id
_entity_poly.type
_entity_poly.pdbx_seq_one_letter_code
_entity_poly.pdbx_strand_id
1 'polypeptide(L)'
;MQGATVYRDKRAPADERYKLWSKFRPTDQQIAEGMRSGLWAMYSADGIHWQSYPNQPQPPNQSCDTQNMFFWDEREKLYVGYTRVRETQSTEEAAAAGKIAYRSIGRITSPDFRIWSKTQIILEADEQDLTIPTPSKIDERRPCIDYYTSCALKYESAQDVYLMFPSVHYHWGENGFPATLDTQLLSSRDGINWQRQGDRRPFLRHGIDNSLRSGMLFANPWLVPVGNELWLYYASMPYHHGSEPEKIEQ
;
A
#
# COMPACT_ATOMS: atom_id res chain seq x y z
N MET A 1 1.02 10.21 12.88
CA MET A 1 1.19 8.90 12.20
C MET A 1 0.05 8.67 11.23
N GLN A 2 0.26 7.96 10.12
CA GLN A 2 -0.78 7.68 9.11
C GLN A 2 -0.62 6.27 8.53
N GLY A 3 -1.74 5.63 8.16
CA GLY A 3 -1.74 4.33 7.49
C GLY A 3 -1.01 3.24 8.28
N ALA A 4 -1.43 3.00 9.52
CA ALA A 4 -0.78 2.01 10.38
C ALA A 4 -1.21 0.57 10.02
N THR A 5 -0.26 -0.35 10.11
CA THR A 5 -0.49 -1.79 10.06
C THR A 5 0.09 -2.40 11.33
N VAL A 6 -0.76 -3.11 12.08
CA VAL A 6 -0.37 -3.84 13.28
C VAL A 6 -0.37 -5.33 12.97
N TYR A 7 0.66 -6.02 13.42
CA TYR A 7 0.79 -7.46 13.35
C TYR A 7 1.09 -8.03 14.74
N ARG A 8 0.34 -9.05 15.16
CA ARG A 8 0.58 -9.77 16.41
C ARG A 8 1.47 -10.97 16.12
N ASP A 9 2.72 -10.92 16.55
CA ASP A 9 3.66 -12.02 16.36
C ASP A 9 3.77 -12.90 17.61
N LYS A 10 3.20 -14.10 17.57
CA LYS A 10 3.28 -15.08 18.66
C LYS A 10 4.70 -15.64 18.90
N ARG A 11 5.62 -15.44 17.97
CA ARG A 11 7.00 -15.96 18.02
C ARG A 11 7.97 -14.93 18.60
N ALA A 12 7.63 -13.65 18.51
CA ALA A 12 8.41 -12.59 19.12
C ALA A 12 8.47 -12.72 20.66
N PRO A 13 9.52 -12.16 21.29
CA PRO A 13 9.55 -11.89 22.72
C PRO A 13 8.27 -11.21 23.22
N ALA A 14 7.90 -11.42 24.49
CA ALA A 14 6.64 -10.95 25.04
C ALA A 14 6.53 -9.40 25.06
N ASP A 15 7.66 -8.72 25.22
CA ASP A 15 7.81 -7.26 25.16
C ASP A 15 7.70 -6.69 23.74
N GLU A 16 7.87 -7.51 22.71
CA GLU A 16 7.69 -7.15 21.29
C GLU A 16 6.55 -7.93 20.61
N ARG A 17 5.55 -8.36 21.38
CA ARG A 17 4.43 -9.20 20.92
C ARG A 17 3.69 -8.60 19.72
N TYR A 18 3.57 -7.29 19.69
CA TYR A 18 2.95 -6.54 18.61
C TYR A 18 4.00 -5.72 17.89
N LYS A 19 3.91 -5.71 16.57
CA LYS A 19 4.77 -4.95 15.66
C LYS A 19 3.89 -4.02 14.85
N LEU A 20 4.41 -2.84 14.54
CA LEU A 20 3.70 -1.83 13.77
C LEU A 20 4.58 -1.20 12.71
N TRP A 21 4.00 -0.98 11.55
CA TRP A 21 4.48 -0.05 10.54
C TRP A 21 3.50 1.10 10.43
N SER A 22 3.99 2.33 10.48
CA SER A 22 3.18 3.51 10.16
C SER A 22 4.03 4.61 9.55
N LYS A 23 3.42 5.41 8.67
CA LYS A 23 4.06 6.63 8.21
C LYS A 23 4.22 7.59 9.37
N PHE A 24 5.47 7.99 9.62
CA PHE A 24 5.79 9.09 10.51
C PHE A 24 6.00 10.37 9.70
N ARG A 25 5.34 11.44 10.12
CA ARG A 25 5.52 12.79 9.59
C ARG A 25 6.02 13.65 10.76
N PRO A 26 7.34 13.89 10.87
CA PRO A 26 7.88 14.69 11.96
C PRO A 26 7.40 16.14 11.88
N THR A 27 7.29 16.80 13.03
CA THR A 27 7.12 18.26 13.11
C THR A 27 8.43 18.97 12.76
N ASP A 28 8.38 20.28 12.50
CA ASP A 28 9.59 21.08 12.22
C ASP A 28 10.63 20.99 13.34
N GLN A 29 10.18 20.97 14.61
CA GLN A 29 11.07 20.74 15.75
C GLN A 29 11.74 19.37 15.70
N GLN A 30 10.98 18.31 15.44
CA GLN A 30 11.53 16.94 15.34
C GLN A 30 12.50 16.80 14.18
N ILE A 31 12.26 17.51 13.07
CA ILE A 31 13.20 17.59 11.94
C ILE A 31 14.51 18.27 12.39
N ALA A 32 14.43 19.37 13.14
CA ALA A 32 15.61 20.05 13.69
C ALA A 32 16.40 19.17 14.66
N GLU A 33 15.72 18.25 15.36
CA GLU A 33 16.32 17.21 16.23
C GLU A 33 16.86 15.99 15.44
N GLY A 34 16.78 16.02 14.11
CA GLY A 34 17.32 15.00 13.21
C GLY A 34 16.37 13.85 12.86
N MET A 35 15.10 13.90 13.30
CA MET A 35 14.10 12.91 12.91
C MET A 35 13.73 13.02 11.44
N ARG A 36 13.46 11.87 10.81
CA ARG A 36 13.16 11.79 9.37
C ARG A 36 11.77 11.23 9.14
N SER A 37 11.10 11.80 8.13
CA SER A 37 9.87 11.23 7.56
C SER A 37 10.13 9.88 6.92
N GLY A 38 9.15 8.98 6.98
CA GLY A 38 9.24 7.66 6.34
C GLY A 38 8.36 6.62 7.02
N LEU A 39 8.58 5.36 6.68
CA LEU A 39 7.92 4.25 7.37
C LEU A 39 8.66 3.96 8.68
N TRP A 40 7.95 4.05 9.79
CA TRP A 40 8.52 3.79 11.11
C TRP A 40 8.09 2.43 11.62
N ALA A 41 9.06 1.67 12.10
CA ALA A 41 8.85 0.38 12.75
C ALA A 41 8.77 0.56 14.26
N MET A 42 7.69 0.05 14.87
CA MET A 42 7.45 0.13 16.30
C MET A 42 7.09 -1.25 16.86
N TYR A 43 7.20 -1.40 18.17
CA TYR A 43 6.83 -2.60 18.90
C TYR A 43 6.07 -2.27 20.19
N SER A 44 5.34 -3.25 20.69
CA SER A 44 4.56 -3.14 21.91
C SER A 44 4.33 -4.53 22.54
N ALA A 45 4.26 -4.58 23.86
CA ALA A 45 3.88 -5.77 24.60
C ALA A 45 2.35 -6.00 24.56
N ASP A 46 1.57 -4.92 24.56
CA ASP A 46 0.11 -4.93 24.73
C ASP A 46 -0.67 -4.42 23.50
N GLY A 47 0.01 -3.85 22.51
CA GLY A 47 -0.60 -3.28 21.31
C GLY A 47 -1.19 -1.88 21.53
N ILE A 48 -0.97 -1.28 22.71
CA ILE A 48 -1.51 0.02 23.11
C ILE A 48 -0.35 1.01 23.33
N HIS A 49 0.70 0.58 24.03
CA HIS A 49 1.88 1.41 24.33
C HIS A 49 3.03 1.06 23.38
N TRP A 50 3.38 1.99 22.51
CA TRP A 50 4.31 1.75 21.40
C TRP A 50 5.67 2.38 21.63
N GLN A 51 6.73 1.63 21.31
CA GLN A 51 8.11 2.10 21.28
C GLN A 51 8.65 1.96 19.86
N SER A 52 9.42 2.95 19.39
CA SER A 52 10.09 2.88 18.10
C SER A 52 11.34 2.01 18.19
N TYR A 53 11.61 1.22 17.14
CA TYR A 53 12.95 0.66 16.96
C TYR A 53 13.98 1.79 16.71
N PRO A 54 15.28 1.57 17.00
CA PRO A 54 16.32 2.53 16.63
C PRO A 54 16.48 2.61 15.11
N ASN A 55 17.23 3.60 14.61
CA ASN A 55 17.60 3.75 13.19
C ASN A 55 16.40 3.89 12.23
N GLN A 56 15.46 4.79 12.54
CA GLN A 56 14.31 5.10 11.69
C GLN A 56 14.67 6.08 10.56
N PRO A 57 13.96 6.05 9.42
CA PRO A 57 12.88 5.12 9.05
C PRO A 57 13.39 3.73 8.65
N GLN A 58 12.53 2.71 8.78
CA GLN A 58 12.78 1.33 8.38
C GLN A 58 11.63 0.80 7.52
N PRO A 59 11.86 0.51 6.22
CA PRO A 59 13.13 0.58 5.50
C PRO A 59 13.62 2.04 5.23
N PRO A 60 14.94 2.27 5.13
CA PRO A 60 15.48 3.59 4.79
C PRO A 60 15.18 3.96 3.34
N ASN A 61 15.15 5.27 3.05
CA ASN A 61 15.04 5.84 1.70
C ASN A 61 13.78 5.43 0.91
N GLN A 62 12.70 5.03 1.57
CA GLN A 62 11.42 4.73 0.91
C GLN A 62 10.34 5.78 1.21
N SER A 63 9.62 6.19 0.17
CA SER A 63 8.48 7.11 0.26
C SER A 63 7.15 6.35 0.38
N CYS A 64 6.89 5.85 1.58
CA CYS A 64 5.73 5.03 1.91
C CYS A 64 4.52 5.87 2.36
N ASP A 65 3.93 6.65 1.45
CA ASP A 65 2.79 7.57 1.74
C ASP A 65 1.40 6.93 1.62
N THR A 66 1.26 5.69 2.10
CA THR A 66 0.02 4.89 2.12
C THR A 66 0.09 3.87 3.26
N GLN A 67 -0.98 3.11 3.53
CA GLN A 67 -0.87 1.93 4.37
C GLN A 67 0.01 0.88 3.65
N ASN A 68 1.07 0.42 4.34
CA ASN A 68 1.97 -0.63 3.86
C ASN A 68 1.75 -1.88 4.69
N MET A 69 1.91 -3.05 4.09
CA MET A 69 1.60 -4.31 4.74
C MET A 69 2.86 -5.05 5.13
N PHE A 70 2.82 -5.73 6.27
CA PHE A 70 3.79 -6.77 6.58
C PHE A 70 3.15 -7.85 7.42
N PHE A 71 3.75 -9.04 7.36
CA PHE A 71 3.44 -10.17 8.20
C PHE A 71 4.61 -11.14 8.21
N TRP A 72 4.61 -12.10 9.14
CA TRP A 72 5.54 -13.21 9.07
C TRP A 72 5.06 -14.25 8.07
N ASP A 73 5.96 -14.68 7.20
CA ASP A 73 5.72 -15.79 6.29
C ASP A 73 6.38 -17.07 6.80
N GLU A 74 5.57 -18.02 7.27
CA GLU A 74 6.05 -19.30 7.79
C GLU A 74 6.80 -20.15 6.75
N ARG A 75 6.54 -19.98 5.45
CA ARG A 75 7.23 -20.72 4.39
C ARG A 75 8.66 -20.22 4.25
N GLU A 76 8.82 -18.90 4.21
CA GLU A 76 10.13 -18.26 4.00
C GLU A 76 10.92 -18.09 5.29
N LYS A 77 10.24 -18.17 6.44
CA LYS A 77 10.79 -17.87 7.76
C LYS A 77 11.39 -16.47 7.80
N LEU A 78 10.66 -15.52 7.22
CA LEU A 78 11.00 -14.10 7.17
C LEU A 78 9.73 -13.28 7.37
N TYR A 79 9.87 -12.07 7.90
CA TYR A 79 8.88 -11.03 7.67
C TYR A 79 8.89 -10.67 6.20
N VAL A 80 7.70 -10.60 5.61
CA VAL A 80 7.49 -10.10 4.26
C VAL A 80 6.73 -8.80 4.37
N GLY A 81 7.25 -7.77 3.72
CA GLY A 81 6.66 -6.45 3.62
C GLY A 81 6.27 -6.12 2.19
N TYR A 82 5.12 -5.48 2.02
CA TYR A 82 4.62 -4.95 0.75
C TYR A 82 4.45 -3.45 0.88
N THR A 83 5.35 -2.71 0.22
CA THR A 83 5.42 -1.25 0.32
C THR A 83 5.02 -0.59 -0.99
N ARG A 84 4.46 0.61 -0.93
CA ARG A 84 4.28 1.43 -2.13
C ARG A 84 5.65 1.94 -2.59
N VAL A 85 6.00 1.67 -3.83
CA VAL A 85 7.26 2.10 -4.46
C VAL A 85 6.97 3.04 -5.63
N ARG A 86 7.99 3.75 -6.12
CA ARG A 86 7.87 4.73 -7.22
C ARG A 86 8.65 4.30 -8.47
N GLU A 87 8.82 3.01 -8.68
CA GLU A 87 9.98 2.40 -9.34
C GLU A 87 10.06 2.54 -10.88
N THR A 88 9.94 3.75 -11.40
CA THR A 88 11.06 4.23 -12.22
C THR A 88 12.08 4.79 -11.22
N GLN A 89 13.14 4.02 -10.97
CA GLN A 89 13.98 3.94 -9.75
C GLN A 89 14.51 5.25 -9.12
N SER A 90 14.47 6.36 -9.81
CA SER A 90 14.43 7.70 -9.25
C SER A 90 13.85 8.59 -10.34
N THR A 91 13.59 9.86 -10.02
CA THR A 91 13.30 10.84 -11.08
C THR A 91 14.39 10.82 -12.17
N GLU A 92 15.63 10.50 -11.80
CA GLU A 92 16.76 10.40 -12.73
C GLU A 92 16.72 9.13 -13.61
N GLU A 93 16.39 7.95 -13.05
CA GLU A 93 16.30 6.72 -13.88
C GLU A 93 15.08 6.70 -14.79
N ALA A 94 13.95 7.26 -14.31
CA ALA A 94 12.78 7.53 -15.14
C ALA A 94 13.18 8.42 -16.32
N ALA A 95 13.83 9.55 -16.03
CA ALA A 95 14.28 10.50 -17.04
C ALA A 95 15.31 9.88 -18.01
N ALA A 96 16.26 9.09 -17.50
CA ALA A 96 17.26 8.40 -18.31
C ALA A 96 16.65 7.37 -19.27
N ALA A 97 15.54 6.73 -18.87
CA ALA A 97 14.76 5.84 -19.72
C ALA A 97 13.69 6.58 -20.56
N GLY A 98 13.60 7.91 -20.47
CA GLY A 98 12.57 8.71 -21.12
C GLY A 98 11.15 8.49 -20.57
N LYS A 99 11.00 7.87 -19.39
CA LYS A 99 9.75 7.51 -18.72
C LYS A 99 9.37 8.51 -17.62
N ILE A 100 8.11 8.46 -17.18
CA ILE A 100 7.59 9.23 -16.04
C ILE A 100 7.42 8.32 -14.84
N ALA A 101 7.74 8.84 -13.64
CA ALA A 101 7.56 8.10 -12.41
C ALA A 101 6.10 7.91 -12.01
N TYR A 102 5.68 6.65 -11.87
CA TYR A 102 4.39 6.20 -11.39
C TYR A 102 4.55 5.29 -10.17
N ARG A 103 3.44 4.95 -9.51
CA ARG A 103 3.43 4.21 -8.25
C ARG A 103 3.13 2.75 -8.51
N SER A 104 3.91 1.90 -7.85
CA SER A 104 3.89 0.45 -7.95
C SER A 104 3.91 -0.14 -6.54
N ILE A 105 3.80 -1.46 -6.42
CA ILE A 105 3.97 -2.17 -5.15
C ILE A 105 5.27 -2.97 -5.21
N GLY A 106 6.11 -2.74 -4.22
CA GLY A 106 7.33 -3.50 -3.98
C GLY A 106 7.16 -4.49 -2.85
N ARG A 107 8.07 -5.45 -2.82
CA ARG A 107 8.23 -6.47 -1.80
C ARG A 107 9.62 -6.33 -1.18
N ILE A 108 9.69 -6.47 0.14
CA ILE A 108 10.91 -6.55 0.93
C ILE A 108 10.79 -7.65 1.97
N THR A 109 11.90 -8.23 2.39
CA THR A 109 11.91 -9.24 3.44
C THR A 109 12.86 -8.86 4.58
N SER A 110 12.60 -9.39 5.77
CA SER A 110 13.43 -9.16 6.94
C SER A 110 13.45 -10.39 7.85
N PRO A 111 14.61 -10.81 8.38
CA PRO A 111 14.65 -11.88 9.37
C PRO A 111 14.16 -11.45 10.76
N ASP A 112 14.23 -10.15 11.08
CA ASP A 112 14.11 -9.63 12.44
C ASP A 112 13.16 -8.42 12.56
N PHE A 113 12.49 -8.04 11.47
CA PHE A 113 11.62 -6.87 11.33
C PHE A 113 12.37 -5.52 11.40
N ARG A 114 13.71 -5.54 11.41
CA ARG A 114 14.56 -4.33 11.57
C ARG A 114 15.44 -4.11 10.34
N ILE A 115 16.04 -5.18 9.83
CA ILE A 115 16.90 -5.15 8.65
C ILE A 115 16.12 -5.68 7.45
N TRP A 116 15.93 -4.84 6.45
CA TRP A 116 15.11 -5.16 5.28
C TRP A 116 15.98 -5.34 4.03
N SER A 117 15.58 -6.29 3.19
CA SER A 117 16.21 -6.56 1.89
C SER A 117 16.10 -5.36 0.94
N LYS A 118 16.83 -5.43 -0.18
CA LYS A 118 16.53 -4.59 -1.35
C LYS A 118 15.08 -4.85 -1.79
N THR A 119 14.43 -3.80 -2.26
CA THR A 119 13.08 -3.84 -2.81
C THR A 119 13.04 -4.53 -4.17
N GLN A 120 11.98 -5.31 -4.36
CA GLN A 120 11.63 -5.97 -5.62
C GLN A 120 10.23 -5.48 -6.03
N ILE A 121 10.05 -4.90 -7.23
CA ILE A 121 8.70 -4.65 -7.77
C ILE A 121 7.97 -5.97 -7.93
N ILE A 122 6.74 -6.03 -7.45
CA ILE A 122 5.86 -7.20 -7.64
C ILE A 122 4.52 -6.85 -8.29
N LEU A 123 4.20 -5.55 -8.40
CA LEU A 123 3.05 -5.08 -9.17
C LEU A 123 3.32 -3.68 -9.72
N GLU A 124 3.18 -3.53 -11.02
CA GLU A 124 3.27 -2.26 -11.73
C GLU A 124 2.31 -2.24 -12.92
N ALA A 125 2.12 -1.06 -13.52
CA ALA A 125 1.31 -0.94 -14.72
C ALA A 125 1.99 -1.70 -15.88
N ASP A 126 1.25 -2.63 -16.48
CA ASP A 126 1.73 -3.41 -17.62
C ASP A 126 1.26 -2.82 -18.95
N GLU A 127 1.58 -3.49 -20.07
CA GLU A 127 1.23 -3.03 -21.42
C GLU A 127 -0.27 -2.74 -21.59
N GLN A 128 -1.15 -3.58 -21.03
CA GLN A 128 -2.59 -3.36 -21.12
C GLN A 128 -3.02 -2.14 -20.32
N ASP A 129 -2.37 -1.85 -19.18
CA ASP A 129 -2.62 -0.66 -18.39
C ASP A 129 -2.10 0.63 -19.07
N LEU A 130 -0.97 0.53 -19.78
CA LEU A 130 -0.38 1.65 -20.55
C LEU A 130 -1.22 2.02 -21.78
N THR A 131 -1.89 1.03 -22.37
CA THR A 131 -2.66 1.16 -23.60
C THR A 131 -4.16 1.33 -23.36
N ILE A 132 -4.61 1.51 -22.11
CA ILE A 132 -6.03 1.77 -21.80
C ILE A 132 -6.52 2.96 -22.63
N PRO A 133 -7.61 2.80 -23.41
CA PRO A 133 -8.21 3.91 -24.14
C PRO A 133 -8.83 4.87 -23.14
N THR A 134 -8.39 6.13 -23.18
CA THR A 134 -8.81 7.18 -22.27
C THR A 134 -9.23 8.41 -23.06
N PRO A 135 -10.20 9.23 -22.57
CA PRO A 135 -10.66 10.43 -23.28
C PRO A 135 -9.55 11.45 -23.58
N SER A 136 -8.57 11.54 -22.69
CA SER A 136 -7.35 12.34 -22.85
C SER A 136 -6.26 11.76 -21.96
N LYS A 137 -5.00 12.10 -22.22
CA LYS A 137 -3.84 11.83 -21.35
C LYS A 137 -3.06 13.12 -21.12
N ILE A 138 -2.54 13.29 -19.91
CA ILE A 138 -1.66 14.43 -19.55
C ILE A 138 -0.31 14.30 -20.27
N ASP A 139 0.25 13.08 -20.33
CA ASP A 139 1.46 12.73 -21.08
C ASP A 139 1.32 11.28 -21.55
N GLU A 140 1.58 11.01 -22.83
CA GLU A 140 1.47 9.68 -23.43
C GLU A 140 2.37 8.62 -22.75
N ARG A 141 3.43 9.05 -22.08
CA ARG A 141 4.38 8.18 -21.39
C ARG A 141 3.99 7.90 -19.94
N ARG A 142 3.00 8.62 -19.40
CA ARG A 142 2.52 8.42 -18.03
C ARG A 142 1.42 7.36 -18.04
N PRO A 143 1.53 6.30 -17.23
CA PRO A 143 0.43 5.36 -17.07
C PRO A 143 -0.84 6.07 -16.61
N CYS A 144 -1.99 5.57 -17.03
CA CYS A 144 -3.29 6.08 -16.57
C CYS A 144 -3.64 5.57 -15.16
N ILE A 145 -2.79 4.71 -14.60
CA ILE A 145 -2.98 4.13 -13.28
C ILE A 145 -1.72 4.19 -12.40
N ASP A 146 -1.95 4.24 -11.10
CA ASP A 146 -0.94 4.16 -10.05
C ASP A 146 -1.43 3.15 -8.98
N TYR A 147 -0.55 2.31 -8.44
CA TYR A 147 -0.88 1.41 -7.32
C TYR A 147 -0.47 2.01 -5.98
N TYR A 148 -1.39 2.09 -5.02
CA TYR A 148 -1.19 2.80 -3.74
C TYR A 148 -1.04 1.85 -2.55
N THR A 149 -2.13 1.51 -1.85
CA THR A 149 -2.09 0.54 -0.76
C THR A 149 -2.04 -0.85 -1.37
N SER A 150 -1.18 -1.74 -0.86
CA SER A 150 -1.19 -3.14 -1.33
C SER A 150 -2.32 -3.95 -0.72
N CYS A 151 -2.57 -3.76 0.58
CA CYS A 151 -3.48 -4.63 1.34
C CYS A 151 -3.18 -6.13 1.10
N ALA A 152 -1.88 -6.44 0.95
CA ALA A 152 -1.40 -7.81 0.79
C ALA A 152 -1.46 -8.57 2.13
N LEU A 153 -1.93 -9.81 2.07
CA LEU A 153 -2.03 -10.72 3.22
C LEU A 153 -1.79 -12.16 2.79
N LYS A 154 -1.35 -13.00 3.73
CA LYS A 154 -1.36 -14.46 3.59
C LYS A 154 -2.71 -14.99 4.05
N TYR A 155 -3.38 -15.79 3.22
CA TYR A 155 -4.65 -16.40 3.57
C TYR A 155 -4.41 -17.67 4.39
N GLU A 156 -4.64 -17.58 5.69
CA GLU A 156 -4.23 -18.61 6.66
C GLU A 156 -4.95 -19.96 6.48
N SER A 157 -6.14 -19.97 5.87
CA SER A 157 -6.95 -21.17 5.70
C SER A 157 -6.63 -21.97 4.43
N ALA A 158 -5.62 -21.58 3.65
CA ALA A 158 -5.14 -22.37 2.53
C ALA A 158 -3.61 -22.28 2.41
N GLN A 159 -2.98 -23.43 2.13
CA GLN A 159 -1.54 -23.51 1.97
C GLN A 159 -1.09 -22.65 0.79
N ASP A 160 -0.10 -21.78 1.05
CA ASP A 160 0.56 -20.96 0.04
C ASP A 160 -0.45 -20.16 -0.80
N VAL A 161 -1.43 -19.53 -0.15
CA VAL A 161 -2.33 -18.55 -0.78
C VAL A 161 -2.05 -17.17 -0.21
N TYR A 162 -1.83 -16.22 -1.11
CA TYR A 162 -1.68 -14.81 -0.80
C TYR A 162 -2.74 -14.05 -1.57
N LEU A 163 -3.34 -13.06 -0.92
CA LEU A 163 -4.32 -12.17 -1.51
C LEU A 163 -3.79 -10.75 -1.40
N MET A 164 -4.11 -9.93 -2.39
CA MET A 164 -3.77 -8.52 -2.40
C MET A 164 -4.97 -7.75 -2.94
N PHE A 165 -5.28 -6.65 -2.26
CA PHE A 165 -6.41 -5.79 -2.58
C PHE A 165 -5.88 -4.39 -2.88
N PRO A 166 -5.16 -4.19 -3.99
CA PRO A 166 -4.47 -2.95 -4.20
C PRO A 166 -5.46 -1.84 -4.51
N SER A 167 -5.24 -0.66 -3.93
CA SER A 167 -5.97 0.53 -4.36
C SER A 167 -5.37 1.02 -5.67
N VAL A 168 -6.16 1.01 -6.73
CA VAL A 168 -5.76 1.42 -8.08
C VAL A 168 -6.25 2.83 -8.30
N HIS A 169 -5.32 3.77 -8.38
CA HIS A 169 -5.58 5.18 -8.64
C HIS A 169 -5.63 5.41 -10.14
N TYR A 170 -6.66 6.09 -10.57
CA TYR A 170 -7.07 6.24 -11.94
C TYR A 170 -6.98 7.72 -12.35
N HIS A 171 -6.00 8.08 -13.20
CA HIS A 171 -5.70 9.47 -13.59
C HIS A 171 -5.25 9.64 -15.07
N TRP A 172 -6.07 10.26 -15.91
CA TRP A 172 -5.77 10.43 -17.36
C TRP A 172 -6.29 11.73 -17.95
N GLY A 173 -7.45 12.20 -17.49
CA GLY A 173 -8.07 13.46 -17.81
C GLY A 173 -7.24 14.70 -17.48
N GLU A 174 -7.77 15.85 -17.89
CA GLU A 174 -7.24 17.16 -17.50
C GLU A 174 -7.10 17.25 -15.97
N ASN A 175 -5.96 17.78 -15.50
CA ASN A 175 -5.62 17.88 -14.08
C ASN A 175 -5.66 16.55 -13.30
N GLY A 176 -5.59 15.41 -13.98
CA GLY A 176 -5.57 14.09 -13.35
C GLY A 176 -6.95 13.47 -13.14
N PHE A 177 -8.03 14.08 -13.65
CA PHE A 177 -9.38 13.50 -13.63
C PHE A 177 -9.36 12.07 -14.21
N PRO A 178 -10.19 11.12 -13.73
CA PRO A 178 -11.15 11.23 -12.63
C PRO A 178 -10.51 11.29 -11.25
N ALA A 179 -9.22 10.95 -11.12
CA ALA A 179 -8.50 10.88 -9.86
C ALA A 179 -9.19 9.97 -8.82
N THR A 180 -9.85 8.92 -9.28
CA THR A 180 -10.60 7.99 -8.42
C THR A 180 -9.72 6.82 -7.98
N LEU A 181 -10.06 6.18 -6.86
CA LEU A 181 -9.41 4.94 -6.41
C LEU A 181 -10.45 3.84 -6.24
N ASP A 182 -10.30 2.74 -6.98
CA ASP A 182 -11.03 1.50 -6.70
C ASP A 182 -10.08 0.44 -6.12
N THR A 183 -10.63 -0.73 -5.78
CA THR A 183 -9.80 -1.86 -5.33
C THR A 183 -10.00 -3.06 -6.24
N GLN A 184 -8.89 -3.66 -6.67
CA GLN A 184 -8.90 -4.92 -7.42
C GLN A 184 -8.58 -6.11 -6.52
N LEU A 185 -8.70 -7.34 -7.04
CA LEU A 185 -8.30 -8.56 -6.36
C LEU A 185 -7.15 -9.21 -7.13
N LEU A 186 -6.05 -9.46 -6.44
CA LEU A 186 -4.93 -10.25 -6.94
C LEU A 186 -4.72 -11.46 -6.03
N SER A 187 -4.32 -12.57 -6.63
CA SER A 187 -3.90 -13.77 -5.90
C SER A 187 -2.50 -14.19 -6.30
N SER A 188 -1.81 -14.86 -5.39
CA SER A 188 -0.48 -15.42 -5.61
C SER A 188 -0.30 -16.71 -4.82
N ARG A 189 0.61 -17.56 -5.29
CA ARG A 189 1.04 -18.78 -4.60
C ARG A 189 2.38 -18.64 -3.90
N ASP A 190 3.19 -17.67 -4.32
CA ASP A 190 4.52 -17.42 -3.78
C ASP A 190 4.64 -16.04 -3.10
N GLY A 191 3.62 -15.18 -3.20
CA GLY A 191 3.66 -13.81 -2.69
C GLY A 191 4.59 -12.89 -3.49
N ILE A 192 5.09 -13.33 -4.65
CA ILE A 192 6.02 -12.62 -5.54
C ILE A 192 5.37 -12.42 -6.92
N ASN A 193 4.86 -13.49 -7.52
CA ASN A 193 4.18 -13.50 -8.80
C ASN A 193 2.67 -13.40 -8.58
N TRP A 194 2.06 -12.30 -9.02
CA TRP A 194 0.66 -11.99 -8.75
C TRP A 194 -0.19 -12.07 -10.01
N GLN A 195 -1.40 -12.62 -9.87
CA GLN A 195 -2.40 -12.69 -10.94
C GLN A 195 -3.60 -11.81 -10.58
N ARG A 196 -3.89 -10.83 -11.44
CA ARG A 196 -5.10 -10.00 -11.36
C ARG A 196 -6.32 -10.85 -11.70
N GLN A 197 -7.27 -10.90 -10.78
CA GLN A 197 -8.47 -11.73 -10.88
C GLN A 197 -9.60 -10.99 -11.60
N GLY A 198 -10.60 -11.74 -12.06
CA GLY A 198 -11.85 -11.17 -12.54
C GLY A 198 -11.72 -10.31 -13.80
N ASP A 199 -10.69 -10.55 -14.62
CA ASP A 199 -10.38 -9.76 -15.82
C ASP A 199 -10.17 -8.26 -15.48
N ARG A 200 -9.39 -8.00 -14.42
CA ARG A 200 -9.02 -6.65 -13.95
C ARG A 200 -10.18 -5.76 -13.48
N ARG A 201 -11.41 -6.28 -13.47
CA ARG A 201 -12.58 -5.55 -12.97
C ARG A 201 -12.38 -5.21 -11.49
N PRO A 202 -12.87 -4.05 -11.02
CA PRO A 202 -12.83 -3.71 -9.60
C PRO A 202 -13.54 -4.77 -8.77
N PHE A 203 -12.87 -5.21 -7.72
CA PHE A 203 -13.42 -6.05 -6.66
C PHE A 203 -14.29 -5.21 -5.72
N LEU A 204 -13.77 -4.06 -5.27
CA LEU A 204 -14.58 -3.00 -4.64
C LEU A 204 -14.78 -1.89 -5.68
N ARG A 205 -16.02 -1.76 -6.16
CA ARG A 205 -16.40 -0.79 -7.20
C ARG A 205 -16.97 0.49 -6.60
N HIS A 206 -16.77 1.60 -7.30
CA HIS A 206 -17.45 2.86 -7.00
C HIS A 206 -18.96 2.70 -6.96
N GLY A 207 -19.58 3.50 -6.10
CA GLY A 207 -21.02 3.73 -6.11
C GLY A 207 -21.41 4.70 -7.21
N ILE A 208 -22.68 5.11 -7.19
CA ILE A 208 -23.15 6.23 -8.00
C ILE A 208 -22.42 7.52 -7.62
N ASP A 209 -22.34 8.46 -8.55
CA ASP A 209 -21.76 9.79 -8.34
C ASP A 209 -22.35 10.49 -7.10
N ASN A 210 -21.52 11.27 -6.41
CA ASN A 210 -21.83 11.96 -5.15
C ASN A 210 -22.24 11.04 -3.98
N SER A 211 -22.09 9.71 -4.11
CA SER A 211 -22.24 8.80 -2.98
C SER A 211 -20.97 8.74 -2.13
N LEU A 212 -21.07 8.19 -0.91
CA LEU A 212 -19.92 7.95 -0.04
C LEU A 212 -18.83 7.06 -0.68
N ARG A 213 -19.11 6.43 -1.82
CA ARG A 213 -18.23 5.51 -2.55
C ARG A 213 -17.87 6.03 -3.94
N SER A 214 -18.06 7.30 -4.26
CA SER A 214 -17.79 7.85 -5.60
C SER A 214 -16.32 8.15 -5.86
N GLY A 215 -15.54 8.48 -4.83
CA GLY A 215 -14.17 8.98 -5.01
C GLY A 215 -13.10 7.91 -4.81
N MET A 216 -12.83 7.55 -3.56
CA MET A 216 -11.75 6.64 -3.19
C MET A 216 -12.24 5.49 -2.32
N LEU A 217 -11.81 4.28 -2.64
CA LEU A 217 -12.09 3.04 -1.93
C LEU A 217 -10.78 2.36 -1.53
N PHE A 218 -10.69 1.95 -0.27
CA PHE A 218 -9.52 1.26 0.28
C PHE A 218 -9.96 0.01 1.03
N ALA A 219 -9.52 -1.17 0.59
CA ALA A 219 -9.68 -2.39 1.38
C ALA A 219 -8.80 -2.33 2.63
N ASN A 220 -9.34 -2.77 3.77
CA ASN A 220 -8.56 -2.99 4.98
C ASN A 220 -8.01 -4.42 5.00
N PRO A 221 -6.79 -4.62 5.52
CA PRO A 221 -6.19 -5.94 5.60
C PRO A 221 -6.88 -6.80 6.67
N TRP A 222 -6.57 -8.09 6.60
CA TRP A 222 -7.06 -9.16 7.51
C TRP A 222 -8.54 -9.49 7.28
N LEU A 223 -8.75 -10.57 6.51
CA LEU A 223 -10.08 -11.17 6.38
C LEU A 223 -10.54 -11.70 7.74
N VAL A 224 -11.78 -11.39 8.11
CA VAL A 224 -12.39 -11.86 9.36
C VAL A 224 -13.32 -13.02 9.04
N PRO A 225 -13.00 -14.25 9.50
CA PRO A 225 -13.94 -15.37 9.39
C PRO A 225 -15.18 -15.13 10.25
N VAL A 226 -16.36 -15.22 9.66
CA VAL A 226 -17.66 -15.09 10.34
C VAL A 226 -18.55 -16.25 9.90
N GLY A 227 -18.57 -17.32 10.69
CA GLY A 227 -19.30 -18.53 10.34
C GLY A 227 -18.78 -19.15 9.02
N ASN A 228 -19.61 -19.17 7.99
CA ASN A 228 -19.27 -19.64 6.64
C ASN A 228 -18.87 -18.50 5.68
N GLU A 229 -18.66 -17.28 6.18
CA GLU A 229 -18.31 -16.11 5.41
C GLU A 229 -16.90 -15.59 5.75
N LEU A 230 -16.32 -14.85 4.81
CA LEU A 230 -15.13 -14.04 5.03
C LEU A 230 -15.51 -12.57 4.87
N TRP A 231 -15.36 -11.79 5.92
CA TRP A 231 -15.64 -10.37 5.90
C TRP A 231 -14.37 -9.60 5.58
N LEU A 232 -14.43 -8.79 4.52
CA LEU A 232 -13.42 -7.78 4.18
C LEU A 232 -14.01 -6.41 4.51
N TYR A 233 -13.41 -5.72 5.47
CA TYR A 233 -13.75 -4.34 5.77
C TYR A 233 -13.07 -3.39 4.78
N TYR A 234 -13.69 -2.25 4.51
CA TYR A 234 -13.13 -1.23 3.64
C TYR A 234 -13.49 0.17 4.13
N ALA A 235 -12.72 1.16 3.72
CA ALA A 235 -13.02 2.57 3.90
C ALA A 235 -13.38 3.19 2.54
N SER A 236 -14.27 4.17 2.55
CA SER A 236 -14.61 4.94 1.36
C SER A 236 -14.65 6.44 1.65
N MET A 237 -14.35 7.23 0.62
CA MET A 237 -14.44 8.68 0.66
C MET A 237 -15.13 9.17 -0.63
N PRO A 238 -16.03 10.17 -0.54
CA PRO A 238 -16.68 10.73 -1.73
C PRO A 238 -15.74 11.61 -2.57
N TYR A 239 -14.62 12.08 -1.99
CA TYR A 239 -13.67 12.98 -2.61
C TYR A 239 -12.68 12.27 -3.53
N HIS A 240 -12.21 12.97 -4.55
CA HIS A 240 -11.22 12.45 -5.49
C HIS A 240 -9.80 12.65 -4.94
N HIS A 241 -8.84 11.91 -5.48
CA HIS A 241 -7.46 12.02 -5.07
C HIS A 241 -6.89 13.39 -5.44
N GLY A 242 -6.47 14.15 -4.43
CA GLY A 242 -5.90 15.50 -4.64
C GLY A 242 -6.92 16.63 -4.61
N SER A 243 -8.22 16.37 -4.42
CA SER A 243 -9.17 17.43 -4.08
C SER A 243 -8.97 17.87 -2.62
N GLU A 244 -8.97 19.17 -2.36
CA GLU A 244 -9.12 19.66 -0.99
C GLU A 244 -10.51 19.31 -0.47
N PRO A 245 -10.67 18.87 0.78
CA PRO A 245 -12.00 18.75 1.37
C PRO A 245 -12.64 20.12 1.38
N GLU A 246 -13.80 20.27 0.75
CA GLU A 246 -14.59 21.50 0.87
C GLU A 246 -14.78 21.79 2.36
N LYS A 247 -14.40 23.00 2.79
CA LYS A 247 -14.69 23.45 4.14
C LYS A 247 -16.21 23.52 4.26
N ILE A 248 -16.80 22.58 4.99
CA ILE A 248 -18.19 22.70 5.42
C ILE A 248 -18.19 23.86 6.41
N GLU A 249 -18.66 25.03 5.98
CA GLU A 249 -19.01 26.12 6.89
C GLU A 249 -20.09 25.59 7.84
N GLN A 250 -19.79 25.65 9.15
CA GLN A 250 -20.74 25.34 10.22
C GLN A 250 -21.69 26.52 10.44
#